data_AF-A0A7X6TWM8-F1
#
_entry.id   AF-A0A7X6TWM8-F1
#
_cell.length_a   1.000
_cell.length_b   1.000
_cell.length_c   1.000
_cell.angle_alpha   90.00
_cell.angle_beta   90.00
_cell.angle_gamma   90.00
#
_symmetry.space_group_name_H-M   'P 1'
#
loop_
_entity.id
_entity.type
_entity.pdbx_description
1 polymer ?
#
loop_
_entity_poly.entity_id
_entity_poly.type
_entity_poly.pdbx_seq_one_letter_code
_entity_poly.pdbx_strand_id
1 'polypeptide(L)' 'MKKKKQKFTILHSNDMHGDFFSEVKEGSSHLIGGLGFLSGYLNKVRQEEENVIYVIAGDMVQGSL' A
#
# COMPACT_ATOMS: atom_id res chain seq x y z
N MET A 1 8.52 36.51 6.97
CA MET A 1 8.02 35.18 7.34
C MET A 1 8.94 34.11 6.77
N LYS A 2 9.47 33.18 7.58
CA LYS A 2 10.21 32.02 7.07
C LYS A 2 9.23 31.05 6.39
N LYS A 3 9.54 30.56 5.18
CA LYS A 3 8.76 29.49 4.52
C LYS A 3 8.87 28.21 5.35
N LYS A 4 7.75 27.74 5.90
CA LYS A 4 7.66 26.42 6.55
C LYS A 4 7.69 25.35 5.46
N LYS A 5 8.72 24.50 5.46
CA LYS A 5 8.76 23.29 4.62
C LYS A 5 8.13 22.15 5.41
N GLN A 6 7.25 21.39 4.78
CA GLN A 6 6.60 20.22 5.39
C GLN A 6 6.84 19.02 4.50
N LYS A 7 7.30 17.92 5.09
CA LYS A 7 7.50 16.64 4.40
C LYS A 7 6.16 15.92 4.34
N PHE A 8 5.81 15.42 3.17
CA PHE A 8 4.69 14.51 2.96
C PHE A 8 5.21 13.18 2.41
N THR A 9 4.70 12.09 2.96
CA THR A 9 4.96 10.74 2.49
C THR A 9 3.71 10.27 1.77
N ILE A 10 3.81 10.02 0.47
CA ILE A 10 2.69 9.53 -0.34
C ILE A 10 2.92 8.05 -0.60
N LEU A 11 2.02 7.23 -0.08
CA LEU A 11 1.92 5.81 -0.38
C LEU A 11 0.83 5.63 -1.44
N HIS A 12 1.05 4.74 -2.39
CA HIS A 12 0.02 4.44 -3.39
C HIS A 12 -0.06 2.97 -3.75
N SER A 13 -1.24 2.57 -4.21
CA SER A 13 -1.49 1.31 -4.90
C SER A 13 -2.25 1.60 -6.20
N ASN A 14 -2.20 0.67 -7.14
CA ASN A 14 -2.91 0.66 -8.41
C ASN A 14 -3.14 -0.79 -8.83
N ASP A 15 -4.07 -1.03 -9.76
CA ASP A 15 -4.20 -2.31 -10.46
C ASP A 15 -4.30 -3.52 -9.51
N MET A 16 -5.03 -3.36 -8.41
CA MET A 16 -5.19 -4.46 -7.45
C MET A 16 -6.08 -5.56 -8.02
N HIS A 17 -6.99 -5.24 -8.94
CA HIS A 17 -7.81 -6.22 -9.66
C HIS A 17 -8.52 -7.23 -8.75
N GLY A 18 -8.88 -6.88 -7.52
CA GLY A 18 -9.52 -7.79 -6.55
C GLY A 18 -8.57 -8.78 -5.85
N ASP A 19 -7.25 -8.63 -6.01
CA ASP A 19 -6.22 -9.42 -5.32
C ASP A 19 -6.12 -9.00 -3.83
N PHE A 20 -7.13 -9.41 -3.06
CA PHE A 20 -7.27 -9.05 -1.66
C PHE A 20 -6.61 -10.04 -0.70
N PHE A 21 -6.35 -11.26 -1.16
CA PHE A 21 -5.71 -12.31 -0.39
C PHE A 21 -4.22 -12.33 -0.67
N SER A 22 -3.44 -12.90 0.25
CA SER A 22 -2.04 -13.14 -0.02
C SER A 22 -1.87 -14.42 -0.84
N GLU A 23 -0.89 -14.41 -1.73
CA GLU A 23 -0.55 -15.54 -2.58
C GLU A 23 0.89 -16.01 -2.33
N VAL A 24 1.16 -17.28 -2.62
CA VAL A 24 2.52 -17.82 -2.58
C VAL A 24 3.24 -17.32 -3.82
N LYS A 25 4.31 -16.55 -3.63
CA LYS A 25 5.13 -16.11 -4.75
C LYS A 25 5.77 -17.33 -5.41
N GLU A 26 5.60 -17.45 -6.72
CA GLU A 26 6.11 -18.56 -7.52
C GLU A 26 7.60 -18.81 -7.25
N GLY A 27 7.95 -20.08 -6.96
CA GLY A 27 9.31 -20.47 -6.62
C GLY A 27 9.78 -20.08 -5.21
N SER A 28 8.89 -19.66 -4.31
CA SER A 28 9.22 -19.32 -2.92
C SER A 28 8.20 -19.87 -1.91
N SER A 29 8.59 -19.96 -0.64
CA SER A 29 7.67 -20.25 0.47
C SER A 29 7.07 -18.98 1.10
N HIS A 30 7.32 -17.82 0.52
CA HIS A 30 6.87 -16.54 1.07
C HIS A 30 5.54 -16.13 0.47
N LEU A 31 4.67 -15.64 1.35
CA LEU A 31 3.44 -14.99 0.97
C LEU A 31 3.73 -13.55 0.51
N ILE A 32 3.05 -13.11 -0.54
CA ILE A 32 3.07 -11.74 -1.05
C ILE A 32 1.64 -11.24 -1.25
N GLY A 33 1.48 -9.94 -1.46
CA GLY A 33 0.18 -9.35 -1.78
C GLY A 33 -0.82 -9.34 -0.63
N GLY A 34 -2.08 -9.04 -0.97
CA GLY A 34 -3.20 -9.04 -0.04
C GLY A 34 -3.31 -7.81 0.88
N LEU A 35 -4.54 -7.54 1.30
CA LEU A 35 -4.89 -6.39 2.14
C LEU A 35 -4.28 -6.46 3.54
N GLY A 36 -4.02 -7.66 4.05
CA GLY A 36 -3.40 -7.86 5.37
C GLY A 36 -1.97 -7.31 5.43
N PHE A 37 -1.13 -7.66 4.46
CA PHE A 37 0.24 -7.15 4.38
C PHE A 37 0.30 -5.66 4.03
N LEU A 38 -0.55 -5.22 3.10
CA LEU A 38 -0.71 -3.81 2.79
C LEU A 38 -1.07 -3.01 4.05
N SER A 39 -2.09 -3.43 4.81
CA SER A 39 -2.50 -2.77 6.06
C SER A 39 -1.36 -2.71 7.08
N GLY A 40 -0.60 -3.81 7.25
CA GLY A 40 0.54 -3.85 8.14
C GLY A 40 1.62 -2.82 7.74
N TYR A 41 1.95 -2.75 6.45
CA TYR A 41 2.92 -1.79 5.93
C TYR A 41 2.44 -0.34 6.06
N LEU A 42 1.18 -0.04 5.70
CA LEU A 42 0.60 1.29 5.87
C LEU A 42 0.67 1.77 7.33
N ASN A 43 0.34 0.88 8.27
CA ASN A 43 0.40 1.20 9.70
C ASN A 43 1.82 1.43 10.19
N LYS A 44 2.79 0.63 9.74
CA LYS A 44 4.21 0.86 10.04
C LYS A 44 4.66 2.25 9.57
N VAL A 45 4.41 2.61 8.30
CA VAL A 45 4.84 3.91 7.76
C VAL A 45 4.13 5.07 8.46
N ARG A 46 2.85 4.94 8.82
CA ARG A 46 2.12 5.93 9.63
C ARG A 46 2.68 6.13 11.04
N GLN A 47 3.40 5.15 11.59
CA GLN A 47 4.10 5.28 12.86
C GLN A 47 5.48 5.95 12.70
N GLU A 48 6.11 5.80 11.54
CA GLU A 48 7.46 6.32 11.25
C GLU A 48 7.44 7.74 10.66
N GLU A 49 6.36 8.14 10.01
CA GLU A 49 6.25 9.39 9.24
C GLU A 49 5.07 10.27 9.72
N GLU A 50 5.29 11.58 9.82
CA GLU A 50 4.31 12.53 10.39
C GLU A 50 3.11 12.81 9.46
N ASN A 51 3.35 13.05 8.17
CA ASN A 51 2.30 13.43 7.21
C ASN A 51 2.18 12.39 6.09
N VAL A 52 1.40 11.33 6.33
CA VAL A 52 1.21 10.24 5.37
C VAL A 52 -0.12 10.34 4.66
N ILE A 53 -0.09 10.25 3.33
CA ILE A 53 -1.27 10.14 2.48
C ILE A 53 -1.20 8.78 1.79
N TYR A 54 -2.28 8.01 1.83
CA TYR A 54 -2.41 6.78 1.04
C TYR A 54 -3.49 6.96 -0.02
N VAL A 55 -3.16 6.66 -1.28
CA VAL A 55 -4.06 6.80 -2.43
C VAL A 55 -4.10 5.52 -3.26
N ILE A 56 -5.23 5.30 -3.93
CA ILE A 56 -5.42 4.14 -4.81
C ILE A 56 -5.79 4.67 -6.18
N ALA A 57 -4.95 4.40 -7.19
CA ALA A 57 -5.04 4.97 -8.52
C ALA A 57 -6.01 4.21 -9.45
N GLY A 58 -7.06 3.61 -8.88
CA GLY A 58 -8.08 2.87 -9.63
C GLY A 58 -7.79 1.38 -9.78
N ASP A 59 -8.68 0.73 -10.54
CA ASP A 59 -8.66 -0.70 -10.88
C ASP A 59 -8.52 -1.64 -9.67
N MET A 60 -9.31 -1.38 -8.64
CA MET A 60 -9.26 -2.13 -7.38
C MET A 60 -10.06 -3.44 -7.41
N VAL A 61 -11.18 -3.47 -8.14
CA VAL A 61 -12.25 -4.45 -7.87
C VAL A 61 -12.33 -5.56 -8.92
N GLN A 62 -12.16 -5.24 -10.20
CA GLN A 62 -12.39 -6.19 -11.28
C GLN A 62 -11.05 -6.65 -11.88
N GLY A 63 -10.82 -7.96 -11.93
CA GLY A 63 -9.66 -8.54 -12.63
C GLY A 63 -9.14 -9.85 -12.05
N SER A 64 -9.60 -10.26 -10.86
CA SER A 64 -9.35 -11.57 -10.26
C SER A 64 -10.60 -12.43 -10.38
N LEU A 65 -10.39 -13.64 -10.90
CA LEU A 65 -11.32 -14.75 -11.03
C LEU A 65 -10.56 -16.03 -10.70
#